data_AF-A0A8T7J978-F1
#
_entry.id   AF-A0A8T7J978-F1
#
_cell.length_a   1.000
_cell.length_b   1.000
_cell.length_c   1.000
_cell.angle_alpha   90.00
_cell.angle_beta   90.00
_cell.angle_gamma   90.00
#
_symmetry.space_group_name_H-M   'P 1'
#
loop_
_entity.id
_entity.type
_entity.pdbx_description
1 polymer ?
#
loop_
_entity_poly.entity_id
_entity_poly.type
_entity_poly.pdbx_seq_one_letter_code
_entity_poly.pdbx_strand_id
1 'polypeptide(L)'
;MDIKSDIFAALWANVRRISTDSAKIDLHSDTTELELDTELGSYGGVEVDVEELELTQGVLSYKGRQVLLFIPDHDRKIDAKLAGSIEGNKYHVADCKTLDTMKQRNRFNRYKVTNNLEGVFNIYGVDSVSGAPKEADVELFVCKNCLSYLRYQGYSYKGSKAKNDQIYNNFSVDEFLTQYSTLFRRMPTRAPGIEKGGYSEDWKEISVRVRSERKYTCEECAIDLNDHPRLLHVHHVNGNKRDNSESNLRALCVDCHRKQPKHGYLRVTHDDMRIITNKRREIGLPERGDWTEVHSLVDKALDGLVHFYEEKRLPIPEVGYELVNPQTSAVVGELELAWPERRWAVAIEEDDLLASRKLGWTALSVGEALKNMSAQRAF
;
A
#
# COMPACT_ATOMS: atom_id res chain seq x y z
N MET A 1 7.92 -30.51 12.59
CA MET A 1 6.64 -31.11 13.02
C MET A 1 6.44 -32.35 12.17
N ASP A 2 6.60 -33.56 12.74
CA ASP A 2 6.38 -34.80 11.99
C ASP A 2 4.89 -34.91 11.65
N ILE A 3 4.56 -34.54 10.41
CA ILE A 3 3.25 -34.82 9.84
C ILE A 3 3.18 -36.34 9.73
N LYS A 4 2.40 -36.97 10.62
CA LYS A 4 2.16 -38.41 10.62
C LYS A 4 1.87 -38.86 9.18
N SER A 5 2.69 -39.77 8.68
CA SER A 5 2.69 -40.31 7.31
C SER A 5 1.39 -41.00 6.87
N ASP A 6 0.38 -41.02 7.74
CA ASP A 6 -0.84 -41.80 7.59
C ASP A 6 -1.97 -41.03 6.88
N ILE A 7 -1.92 -39.69 6.85
CA ILE A 7 -2.97 -38.86 6.22
C ILE A 7 -3.00 -39.03 4.69
N PHE A 8 -1.88 -39.39 4.08
CA PHE A 8 -1.73 -39.46 2.62
C PHE A 8 -1.74 -40.88 2.06
N ALA A 9 -1.97 -41.92 2.88
CA ALA A 9 -1.90 -43.32 2.42
C ALA A 9 -2.87 -43.60 1.26
N ALA A 10 -4.11 -43.11 1.38
CA ALA A 10 -5.13 -43.25 0.33
C ALA A 10 -4.78 -42.45 -0.94
N LEU A 11 -4.18 -41.27 -0.80
CA LEU A 11 -3.72 -40.45 -1.91
C LEU A 11 -2.58 -41.16 -2.66
N TRP A 12 -1.57 -41.64 -1.96
CA TRP A 12 -0.44 -42.37 -2.53
C TRP A 12 -0.84 -43.70 -3.18
N ALA A 13 -1.88 -44.37 -2.67
CA ALA A 13 -2.44 -45.56 -3.32
C ALA A 13 -3.06 -45.23 -4.69
N ASN A 14 -3.69 -44.06 -4.83
CA ASN A 14 -4.24 -43.61 -6.12
C ASN A 14 -3.15 -43.11 -7.08
N VAL A 15 -2.16 -42.36 -6.59
CA VAL A 15 -1.02 -41.91 -7.42
C VAL A 15 -0.31 -43.11 -8.05
N ARG A 16 -0.07 -44.18 -7.28
CA ARG A 16 0.57 -45.42 -7.76
C ARG A 16 -0.24 -46.20 -8.81
N ARG A 17 -1.54 -45.92 -8.96
CA ARG A 17 -2.35 -46.51 -10.04
C ARG A 17 -2.16 -45.79 -11.37
N ILE A 18 -1.70 -44.54 -11.33
CA ILE A 18 -1.62 -43.65 -12.50
C ILE A 18 -0.17 -43.52 -12.97
N SER A 19 0.81 -43.54 -12.05
CA SER A 19 2.23 -43.50 -12.39
C SER A 19 3.07 -44.22 -11.33
N THR A 20 4.17 -44.84 -11.75
CA THR A 20 5.22 -45.36 -10.85
C THR A 20 6.26 -44.31 -10.48
N ASP A 21 6.25 -43.17 -11.16
CA ASP A 21 7.20 -42.08 -10.93
C ASP A 21 6.74 -41.24 -9.75
N SER A 22 7.50 -41.27 -8.67
CA SER A 22 7.32 -40.37 -7.53
C SER A 22 8.32 -39.22 -7.63
N ALA A 23 7.85 -38.01 -7.87
CA ALA A 23 8.64 -36.82 -7.62
C ALA A 23 8.66 -36.56 -6.11
N LYS A 24 9.85 -36.51 -5.50
CA LYS A 24 9.98 -35.95 -4.15
C LYS A 24 9.76 -34.45 -4.26
N ILE A 25 8.65 -33.98 -3.70
CA ILE A 25 8.45 -32.55 -3.47
C ILE A 25 9.03 -32.28 -2.08
N ASP A 26 10.22 -31.70 -2.03
CA ASP A 26 10.73 -31.11 -0.80
C ASP A 26 9.97 -29.80 -0.55
N LEU A 27 8.96 -29.88 0.32
CA LEU A 27 8.30 -28.71 0.85
C LEU A 27 9.21 -28.09 1.92
N HIS A 28 10.19 -27.31 1.47
CA HIS A 28 10.87 -26.39 2.35
C HIS A 28 9.89 -25.28 2.73
N SER A 29 9.30 -25.35 3.92
CA SER A 29 8.66 -24.17 4.51
C SER A 29 9.80 -23.23 4.92
N ASP A 30 9.94 -22.12 4.21
CA ASP A 30 10.89 -21.09 4.61
C ASP A 30 10.33 -20.36 5.84
N THR A 31 10.52 -20.94 7.03
CA THR A 31 9.98 -20.42 8.30
C THR A 31 10.56 -19.05 8.64
N THR A 32 11.71 -18.72 8.07
CA THR A 32 12.40 -17.43 8.25
C THR A 32 11.52 -16.25 7.83
N GLU A 33 10.68 -16.43 6.82
CA GLU A 33 9.81 -15.35 6.33
C GLU A 33 8.64 -15.09 7.27
N LEU A 34 8.08 -16.15 7.87
CA LEU A 34 6.97 -16.06 8.81
C LEU A 34 7.42 -15.50 10.16
N GLU A 35 8.64 -15.85 10.58
CA GLU A 35 9.31 -15.26 11.74
C GLU A 35 9.51 -13.76 11.54
N LEU A 36 10.04 -13.35 10.38
CA LEU A 36 10.20 -11.93 10.05
C LEU A 36 8.87 -11.17 10.05
N ASP A 37 7.81 -11.72 9.47
CA ASP A 37 6.47 -11.09 9.49
C ASP A 37 5.93 -10.90 10.91
N THR A 38 6.18 -11.87 11.78
CA THR A 38 5.80 -11.80 13.20
C THR A 38 6.58 -10.72 13.93
N GLU A 39 7.89 -10.66 13.72
CA GLU A 39 8.77 -9.66 14.35
C GLU A 39 8.46 -8.24 13.87
N LEU A 40 8.28 -8.04 12.55
CA LEU A 40 7.91 -6.76 11.97
C LEU A 40 6.55 -6.28 12.49
N GLY A 41 5.61 -7.19 12.74
CA GLY A 41 4.29 -6.89 13.29
C GLY A 41 4.30 -6.49 14.77
N SER A 42 5.42 -6.68 15.48
CA SER A 42 5.55 -6.31 16.89
C SER A 42 5.69 -4.80 17.10
N TYR A 43 5.36 -4.33 18.31
CA TYR A 43 5.60 -2.95 18.73
C TYR A 43 7.10 -2.63 18.92
N GLY A 44 7.92 -3.66 19.19
CA GLY A 44 9.37 -3.55 19.37
C GLY A 44 10.14 -3.30 18.07
N GLY A 45 9.61 -3.81 16.96
CA GLY A 45 10.28 -3.78 15.67
C GLY A 45 11.60 -4.54 15.64
N VAL A 46 12.24 -4.52 14.47
CA VAL A 46 13.49 -5.21 14.17
C VAL A 46 14.60 -4.18 13.97
N GLU A 47 15.79 -4.47 14.51
CA GLU A 47 16.99 -3.68 14.21
C GLU A 47 17.52 -4.10 12.84
N VAL A 48 17.74 -3.12 11.95
CA VAL A 48 18.29 -3.38 10.63
C VAL A 48 19.37 -2.35 10.30
N ASP A 49 20.33 -2.79 9.48
CA ASP A 49 21.32 -1.90 8.91
C ASP A 49 20.71 -1.03 7.80
N VAL A 50 21.28 0.16 7.61
CA VAL A 50 20.77 1.18 6.69
C VAL A 50 20.79 0.67 5.25
N GLU A 51 21.81 -0.13 4.94
CA GLU A 51 22.10 -0.69 3.63
C GLU A 51 21.07 -1.74 3.20
N GLU A 52 20.33 -2.34 4.14
CA GLU A 52 19.28 -3.31 3.85
C GLU A 52 17.92 -2.65 3.53
N LEU A 53 17.78 -1.35 3.74
CA LEU A 53 16.56 -0.62 3.44
C LEU A 53 16.49 -0.24 1.96
N GLU A 54 15.46 -0.72 1.31
CA GLU A 54 15.16 -0.41 -0.08
C GLU A 54 14.27 0.84 -0.16
N LEU A 55 14.64 1.77 -1.03
CA LEU A 55 13.95 3.08 -1.19
C LEU A 55 13.45 3.28 -2.63
N THR A 56 13.38 2.22 -3.42
CA THR A 56 13.10 2.24 -4.87
C THR A 56 11.71 2.80 -5.21
N GLN A 57 10.75 2.62 -4.30
CA GLN A 57 9.35 3.05 -4.46
C GLN A 57 9.03 4.37 -3.73
N GLY A 58 10.03 5.06 -3.15
CA GLY A 58 9.89 6.35 -2.44
C GLY A 58 9.20 6.29 -1.07
N VAL A 59 8.52 5.18 -0.79
CA VAL A 59 8.13 4.70 0.55
C VAL A 59 9.16 3.68 1.05
N LEU A 60 9.16 3.41 2.37
CA LEU A 60 10.18 2.56 2.99
C LEU A 60 9.87 1.07 2.75
N SER A 61 10.87 0.33 2.26
CA SER A 61 10.80 -1.12 2.03
C SER A 61 11.87 -1.87 2.82
N TYR A 62 11.54 -3.06 3.30
CA TYR A 62 12.50 -4.03 3.84
C TYR A 62 12.12 -5.43 3.37
N LYS A 63 13.01 -6.12 2.64
CA LYS A 63 12.80 -7.47 2.10
C LYS A 63 11.44 -7.62 1.39
N GLY A 64 11.12 -6.67 0.51
CA GLY A 64 9.90 -6.64 -0.29
C GLY A 64 8.60 -6.30 0.46
N ARG A 65 8.68 -5.86 1.72
CA ARG A 65 7.55 -5.44 2.56
C ARG A 65 7.57 -3.94 2.78
N GLN A 66 6.40 -3.33 2.79
CA GLN A 66 6.27 -1.95 3.27
C GLN A 66 6.52 -1.90 4.77
N VAL A 67 7.33 -0.93 5.21
CA VAL A 67 7.69 -0.77 6.61
C VAL A 67 7.68 0.69 7.06
N LEU A 68 7.79 0.86 8.37
CA LEU A 68 7.93 2.11 9.10
C LEU A 68 9.27 2.12 9.83
N LEU A 69 9.81 3.32 10.06
CA LEU A 69 11.00 3.51 10.87
C LEU A 69 10.70 4.37 12.10
N PHE A 70 11.12 3.95 13.28
CA PHE A 70 10.99 4.74 14.51
C PHE A 70 12.23 4.63 15.40
N ILE A 71 12.42 5.60 16.29
CA ILE A 71 13.50 5.57 17.30
C ILE A 71 12.87 5.26 18.66
N PRO A 72 13.12 4.08 19.24
CA PRO A 72 12.55 3.69 20.53
C PRO A 72 13.10 4.53 21.69
N ASP A 73 14.37 4.93 21.61
CA ASP A 73 15.07 5.69 22.64
C ASP A 73 14.53 7.13 22.76
N HIS A 74 13.80 7.37 23.85
CA HIS A 74 13.27 8.66 24.27
C HIS A 74 14.14 9.37 25.32
N ASP A 75 15.26 8.76 25.75
CA ASP A 75 16.18 9.32 26.75
C ASP A 75 15.39 9.84 27.99
N ARG A 76 15.77 10.98 28.55
CA ARG A 76 15.06 11.67 29.65
C ARG A 76 13.69 12.25 29.29
N LYS A 77 13.22 12.11 28.05
CA LYS A 77 11.91 12.62 27.62
C LYS A 77 10.78 11.60 27.83
N ILE A 78 11.12 10.38 28.24
CA ILE A 78 10.13 9.30 28.42
C ILE A 78 9.02 9.72 29.41
N ASP A 79 9.36 10.34 30.55
CA ASP A 79 8.36 10.78 31.53
C ASP A 79 7.36 11.77 30.94
N ALA A 80 7.85 12.77 30.20
CA ALA A 80 7.00 13.76 29.56
C ALA A 80 6.11 13.15 28.46
N LYS A 81 6.60 12.12 27.75
CA LYS A 81 5.81 11.38 26.76
C LYS A 81 4.74 10.54 27.44
N LEU A 82 5.07 9.79 28.48
CA LEU A 82 4.11 8.97 29.23
C LEU A 82 3.04 9.81 29.94
N ALA A 83 3.39 11.01 30.39
CA ALA A 83 2.45 11.98 30.93
C ALA A 83 1.60 12.71 29.86
N GLY A 84 1.84 12.46 28.57
CA GLY A 84 1.13 13.14 27.47
C GLY A 84 1.48 14.62 27.29
N SER A 85 2.55 15.11 27.93
CA SER A 85 2.98 16.52 27.85
C SER A 85 3.69 16.86 26.54
N ILE A 86 4.23 15.86 25.84
CA ILE A 86 4.88 16.00 24.54
C ILE A 86 4.46 14.86 23.60
N GLU A 87 4.56 15.09 22.29
CA GLU A 87 4.28 14.05 21.28
C GLU A 87 5.34 12.93 21.26
N GLY A 88 6.56 13.20 21.72
CA GLY A 88 7.69 12.27 21.67
C GLY A 88 8.42 12.24 20.32
N ASN A 89 9.18 11.18 20.07
CA ASN A 89 9.77 10.91 18.76
C ASN A 89 8.65 10.60 17.74
N LYS A 90 8.96 10.76 16.45
CA LYS A 90 8.04 10.47 15.35
C LYS A 90 8.50 9.25 14.59
N TYR A 91 7.56 8.52 14.01
CA TYR A 91 7.89 7.47 13.05
C TYR A 91 7.86 8.00 11.61
N HIS A 92 8.54 7.30 10.71
CA HIS A 92 8.72 7.65 9.32
C HIS A 92 8.12 6.60 8.43
N VAL A 93 7.54 7.05 7.31
CA VAL A 93 6.84 6.24 6.33
C VAL A 93 7.44 6.36 4.91
N ALA A 94 8.39 7.28 4.73
CA ALA A 94 9.03 7.61 3.46
C ALA A 94 10.42 8.22 3.67
N ASP A 95 11.23 8.23 2.61
CA ASP A 95 12.60 8.78 2.57
C ASP A 95 12.61 10.32 2.62
N CYS A 96 12.22 10.87 3.77
CA CYS A 96 12.08 12.30 3.94
C CYS A 96 13.38 12.98 4.40
N LYS A 97 13.42 14.31 4.27
CA LYS A 97 14.56 15.15 4.67
C LYS A 97 15.09 14.89 6.09
N THR A 98 14.24 14.46 7.03
CA THR A 98 14.69 14.10 8.38
C THR A 98 15.57 12.85 8.35
N LEU A 99 15.20 11.83 7.59
CA LEU A 99 16.01 10.62 7.43
C LEU A 99 17.33 10.96 6.73
N ASP A 100 17.33 11.81 5.70
CA ASP A 100 18.57 12.29 5.07
C ASP A 100 19.49 12.97 6.08
N THR A 101 18.94 13.82 6.94
CA THR A 101 19.70 14.50 8.01
C THR A 101 20.26 13.49 9.01
N MET A 102 19.53 12.42 9.31
CA MET A 102 19.98 11.36 10.22
C MET A 102 21.07 10.48 9.61
N LYS A 103 20.99 10.18 8.32
CA LYS A 103 22.06 9.51 7.55
C LYS A 103 23.34 10.36 7.54
N GLN A 104 23.23 11.64 7.16
CA GLN A 104 24.37 12.57 7.11
C GLN A 104 25.07 12.78 8.47
N ARG A 105 24.34 12.60 9.57
CA ARG A 105 24.85 12.72 10.94
C ARG A 105 25.36 11.40 11.53
N ASN A 106 25.35 10.30 10.77
CA ASN A 106 25.68 8.95 11.25
C ASN A 106 24.85 8.55 12.48
N ARG A 107 23.54 8.85 12.47
CA ARG A 107 22.60 8.52 13.56
C ARG A 107 21.45 7.61 13.11
N PHE A 108 21.53 7.08 11.90
CA PHE A 108 20.46 6.29 11.32
C PHE A 108 20.37 4.88 11.96
N ASN A 109 21.47 4.34 12.48
CA ASN A 109 21.52 3.08 13.23
C ASN A 109 20.66 3.05 14.51
N ARG A 110 19.99 4.16 14.87
CA ARG A 110 19.05 4.24 16.00
C ARG A 110 17.62 3.86 15.62
N TYR A 111 17.33 3.69 14.33
CA TYR A 111 16.00 3.36 13.86
C TYR A 111 15.75 1.84 13.96
N LYS A 112 14.53 1.48 14.36
CA LYS A 112 13.97 0.15 14.22
C LYS A 112 12.90 0.13 13.14
N VAL A 113 12.73 -1.03 12.51
CA VAL A 113 11.79 -1.29 11.43
C VAL A 113 10.58 -2.06 11.96
N THR A 114 9.38 -1.67 11.54
CA THR A 114 8.14 -2.37 11.89
C THR A 114 7.11 -2.18 10.79
N ASN A 115 6.14 -3.06 10.71
CA ASN A 115 4.95 -2.88 9.88
C ASN A 115 3.66 -3.07 10.67
N ASN A 116 3.73 -2.88 12.01
CA ASN A 116 2.57 -2.93 12.88
C ASN A 116 1.49 -1.96 12.39
N LEU A 117 0.24 -2.42 12.36
CA LEU A 117 -0.87 -1.66 11.77
C LEU A 117 -1.51 -0.68 12.78
N GLU A 118 -1.18 -0.82 14.06
CA GLU A 118 -1.83 -0.11 15.16
C GLU A 118 -1.22 1.28 15.41
N GLY A 119 0.02 1.53 14.95
CA GLY A 119 0.73 2.77 15.26
C GLY A 119 1.17 2.87 16.71
N VAL A 120 1.28 1.71 17.38
CA VAL A 120 1.78 1.57 18.75
C VAL A 120 3.21 1.05 18.68
N PHE A 121 4.09 1.67 19.47
CA PHE A 121 5.52 1.40 19.44
C PHE A 121 6.02 1.23 20.86
N ASN A 122 6.87 0.23 21.05
CA ASN A 122 7.61 0.05 22.28
C ASN A 122 8.74 1.08 22.33
N ILE A 123 8.72 1.92 23.37
CA ILE A 123 9.73 2.96 23.58
C ILE A 123 10.42 2.74 24.92
N TYR A 124 11.68 3.16 25.01
CA TYR A 124 12.43 3.13 26.26
C TYR A 124 13.17 4.44 26.53
N GLY A 125 13.57 4.64 27.77
CA GLY A 125 14.31 5.81 28.21
C GLY A 125 14.70 5.69 29.67
N VAL A 126 15.06 6.83 30.27
CA VAL A 126 15.42 6.88 31.69
C VAL A 126 14.57 7.93 32.41
N ASP A 127 14.13 7.59 33.62
CA ASP A 127 13.44 8.52 34.51
C ASP A 127 14.32 9.74 34.77
N SER A 128 13.73 10.92 34.61
CA SER A 128 14.42 12.20 34.63
C SER A 128 15.01 12.56 36.00
N VAL A 129 14.51 11.97 37.09
CA VAL A 129 14.92 12.25 38.47
C VAL A 129 15.80 11.13 39.02
N SER A 130 15.31 9.90 38.98
CA SER A 130 15.97 8.71 39.56
C SER A 130 16.99 8.06 38.63
N GLY A 131 16.93 8.33 37.32
CA GLY A 131 17.77 7.67 36.32
C GLY A 131 17.42 6.19 36.08
N ALA A 132 16.32 5.69 36.66
CA ALA A 132 15.88 4.31 36.47
C ALA A 132 15.38 4.08 35.02
N PRO A 133 15.66 2.92 34.41
CA PRO A 133 15.15 2.61 33.07
C PRO A 133 13.62 2.52 33.10
N LYS A 134 13.00 3.01 32.01
CA LYS A 134 11.55 2.91 31.77
C LYS A 134 11.31 2.42 30.35
N GLU A 135 10.22 1.67 30.18
CA GLU A 135 9.78 1.12 28.91
C GLU A 135 8.24 1.09 28.89
N ALA A 136 7.64 1.38 27.74
CA ALA A 136 6.20 1.30 27.54
C ALA A 136 5.83 1.23 26.06
N ASP A 137 4.66 0.64 25.78
CA ASP A 137 4.04 0.68 24.47
C ASP A 137 3.16 1.94 24.36
N VAL A 138 3.44 2.79 23.38
CA VAL A 138 2.75 4.08 23.20
C VAL A 138 2.43 4.37 21.74
N GLU A 139 1.36 5.12 21.52
CA GLU A 139 1.11 5.73 20.22
C GLU A 139 2.15 6.82 19.92
N LEU A 140 2.74 6.77 18.72
CA LEU A 140 3.60 7.83 18.21
C LEU A 140 2.90 8.53 17.03
N PHE A 141 3.40 9.71 16.68
CA PHE A 141 2.88 10.47 15.54
C PHE A 141 3.78 10.31 14.31
N VAL A 142 3.16 10.31 13.12
CA VAL A 142 3.88 10.28 11.84
C VAL A 142 4.75 11.53 11.65
N CYS A 143 5.88 11.41 10.96
CA CYS A 143 6.71 12.55 10.61
C CYS A 143 6.03 13.46 9.58
N LYS A 144 5.83 14.74 9.93
CA LYS A 144 5.27 15.77 9.02
C LYS A 144 6.07 15.95 7.73
N ASN A 145 7.39 15.72 7.77
CA ASN A 145 8.23 15.75 6.56
C ASN A 145 7.92 14.57 5.63
N CYS A 146 7.53 13.40 6.15
CA CYS A 146 7.08 12.29 5.32
C CYS A 146 5.74 12.62 4.66
N LEU A 147 4.77 13.17 5.41
CA LEU A 147 3.48 13.59 4.84
C LEU A 147 3.66 14.62 3.71
N SER A 148 4.54 15.60 3.92
CA SER A 148 4.84 16.59 2.89
C SER A 148 5.63 16.03 1.72
N TYR A 149 6.55 15.08 1.96
CA TYR A 149 7.33 14.44 0.90
C TYR A 149 6.43 13.63 -0.05
N LEU A 150 5.46 12.91 0.50
CA LEU A 150 4.50 12.12 -0.27
C LEU A 150 3.31 12.93 -0.82
N ARG A 151 3.15 14.18 -0.36
CA ARG A 151 1.91 14.96 -0.52
C ARG A 151 0.67 14.17 -0.12
N TYR A 152 0.78 13.40 0.98
CA TYR A 152 -0.27 12.48 1.44
C TYR A 152 -1.59 13.22 1.65
N GLN A 153 -2.65 12.85 0.92
CA GLN A 153 -3.96 13.52 0.93
C GLN A 153 -3.88 15.04 0.66
N GLY A 154 -2.87 15.45 -0.11
CA GLY A 154 -2.57 16.85 -0.40
C GLY A 154 -1.92 17.62 0.76
N TYR A 155 -1.30 16.93 1.73
CA TYR A 155 -0.51 17.58 2.78
C TYR A 155 0.62 18.42 2.17
N SER A 156 0.70 19.70 2.54
CA SER A 156 1.71 20.62 2.02
C SER A 156 1.99 21.73 3.01
N TYR A 157 3.27 22.00 3.32
CA TYR A 157 3.64 23.12 4.19
C TYR A 157 3.21 24.50 3.67
N LYS A 158 2.89 24.62 2.37
CA LYS A 158 2.37 25.85 1.75
C LYS A 158 0.83 25.89 1.73
N GLY A 159 0.17 24.80 2.11
CA GLY A 159 -1.29 24.66 2.09
C GLY A 159 -1.98 25.15 3.36
N SER A 160 -3.28 24.85 3.47
CA SER A 160 -4.10 25.22 4.63
C SER A 160 -3.62 24.52 5.90
N LYS A 161 -3.33 25.30 6.95
CA LYS A 161 -2.97 24.77 8.27
C LYS A 161 -4.05 23.86 8.84
N ALA A 162 -5.32 24.26 8.76
CA ALA A 162 -6.43 23.47 9.27
C ALA A 162 -6.54 22.10 8.58
N LYS A 163 -6.38 22.07 7.24
CA LYS A 163 -6.34 20.82 6.46
C LYS A 163 -5.16 19.94 6.90
N ASN A 164 -3.96 20.51 7.00
CA ASN A 164 -2.76 19.77 7.39
C ASN A 164 -2.85 19.21 8.82
N ASP A 165 -3.41 19.98 9.76
CA ASP A 165 -3.62 19.53 11.14
C ASP A 165 -4.64 18.39 11.17
N GLN A 166 -5.71 18.46 10.37
CA GLN A 166 -6.66 17.35 10.23
C GLN A 166 -6.01 16.08 9.66
N ILE A 167 -5.21 16.19 8.59
CA ILE A 167 -4.50 15.04 8.01
C ILE A 167 -3.52 14.43 9.01
N TYR A 168 -2.77 15.28 9.72
CA TYR A 168 -1.75 14.84 10.67
C TYR A 168 -2.35 14.15 11.89
N ASN A 169 -3.43 14.72 12.46
CA ASN A 169 -4.06 14.17 13.67
C ASN A 169 -4.89 12.91 13.39
N ASN A 170 -5.38 12.73 12.16
CA ASN A 170 -6.19 11.57 11.76
C ASN A 170 -5.38 10.53 10.96
N PHE A 171 -4.05 10.63 10.93
CA PHE A 171 -3.23 9.69 10.19
C PHE A 171 -3.35 8.28 10.78
N SER A 172 -3.70 7.31 9.94
CA SER A 172 -3.77 5.89 10.30
C SER A 172 -2.68 5.09 9.59
N VAL A 173 -1.94 4.29 10.35
CA VAL A 173 -0.91 3.41 9.80
C VAL A 173 -1.52 2.36 8.88
N ASP A 174 -2.64 1.73 9.28
CA ASP A 174 -3.32 0.73 8.45
C ASP A 174 -3.82 1.30 7.12
N GLU A 175 -4.41 2.51 7.14
CA GLU A 175 -4.84 3.17 5.90
C GLU A 175 -3.64 3.52 5.03
N PHE A 176 -2.56 4.04 5.61
CA PHE A 176 -1.35 4.37 4.88
C PHE A 176 -0.72 3.13 4.23
N LEU A 177 -0.47 2.06 4.99
CA LEU A 177 0.12 0.84 4.47
C LEU A 177 -0.79 0.19 3.41
N THR A 178 -2.11 0.31 3.57
CA THR A 178 -3.06 -0.16 2.56
C THR A 178 -3.01 0.70 1.29
N GLN A 179 -2.93 2.02 1.41
CA GLN A 179 -2.93 2.93 0.27
C GLN A 179 -1.73 2.68 -0.67
N TYR A 180 -0.55 2.39 -0.12
CA TYR A 180 0.67 2.17 -0.89
C TYR A 180 0.96 0.68 -1.16
N SER A 181 0.04 -0.21 -0.78
CA SER A 181 0.22 -1.68 -0.86
C SER A 181 0.54 -2.21 -2.25
N THR A 182 0.08 -1.54 -3.30
CA THR A 182 0.33 -1.90 -4.70
C THR A 182 1.77 -1.66 -5.14
N LEU A 183 2.59 -0.99 -4.34
CA LEU A 183 4.03 -0.83 -4.60
C LEU A 183 4.87 -2.00 -4.06
N PHE A 184 4.25 -2.96 -3.38
CA PHE A 184 4.94 -4.02 -2.65
C PHE A 184 4.39 -5.40 -2.96
N ARG A 185 5.29 -6.38 -2.99
CA ARG A 185 4.95 -7.80 -3.19
C ARG A 185 4.24 -8.40 -1.97
N ARG A 186 4.50 -7.86 -0.78
CA ARG A 186 4.04 -8.42 0.48
C ARG A 186 3.43 -7.37 1.38
N MET A 187 2.31 -7.75 2.00
CA MET A 187 1.57 -6.92 2.92
C MET A 187 1.63 -7.47 4.34
N PRO A 188 1.64 -6.59 5.37
CA PRO A 188 1.62 -7.02 6.75
C PRO A 188 0.40 -7.88 7.04
N THR A 189 0.55 -8.98 7.75
CA THR A 189 -0.58 -9.84 8.13
C THR A 189 -1.54 -9.06 9.03
N ARG A 190 -2.84 -9.11 8.72
CA ARG A 190 -3.88 -8.63 9.65
C ARG A 190 -4.27 -9.76 10.58
N ALA A 191 -4.42 -9.48 11.87
CA ALA A 191 -4.99 -10.43 12.81
C ALA A 191 -6.40 -10.83 12.33
N PRO A 192 -6.72 -12.14 12.28
CA PRO A 192 -8.04 -12.60 11.86
C PRO A 192 -9.10 -12.14 12.87
N GLY A 193 -9.94 -11.17 12.49
CA GLY A 193 -11.04 -10.71 13.35
C GLY A 193 -11.47 -9.25 13.18
N ILE A 194 -10.63 -8.38 12.61
CA ILE A 194 -10.92 -6.95 12.47
C ILE A 194 -12.14 -6.68 11.55
N GLU A 195 -12.46 -7.58 10.63
CA GLU A 195 -13.58 -7.43 9.68
C GLU A 195 -14.92 -8.01 10.18
N LYS A 196 -14.95 -8.73 11.31
CA LYS A 196 -16.16 -9.46 11.78
C LYS A 196 -17.21 -8.58 12.48
N GLY A 197 -16.95 -7.28 12.64
CA GLY A 197 -17.88 -6.37 13.29
C GLY A 197 -18.97 -5.86 12.35
N GLY A 198 -20.20 -6.36 12.54
CA GLY A 198 -21.43 -5.62 12.18
C GLY A 198 -22.25 -6.13 10.99
N TYR A 199 -21.79 -7.14 10.25
CA TYR A 199 -22.59 -7.75 9.19
C TYR A 199 -23.68 -8.67 9.76
N SER A 200 -24.76 -8.87 8.99
CA SER A 200 -25.76 -9.91 9.28
C SER A 200 -25.19 -11.31 9.01
N GLU A 201 -25.79 -12.34 9.61
CA GLU A 201 -25.33 -13.73 9.46
C GLU A 201 -25.39 -14.23 8.01
N ASP A 202 -26.32 -13.69 7.21
CA ASP A 202 -26.60 -14.01 5.81
C ASP A 202 -25.83 -13.12 4.81
N TRP A 203 -24.85 -12.34 5.27
CA TRP A 203 -24.11 -11.39 4.42
C TRP A 203 -23.42 -12.07 3.23
N LYS A 204 -22.95 -13.31 3.40
CA LYS A 204 -22.29 -14.04 2.32
C LYS A 204 -23.24 -14.30 1.16
N GLU A 205 -24.47 -14.71 1.46
CA GLU A 205 -25.54 -14.96 0.50
C GLU A 205 -26.00 -13.65 -0.15
N ILE A 206 -26.22 -12.60 0.66
CA ILE A 206 -26.61 -11.27 0.18
C ILE A 206 -25.56 -10.71 -0.79
N SER A 207 -24.28 -10.77 -0.43
CA SER A 207 -23.17 -10.27 -1.24
C SER A 207 -23.06 -11.00 -2.58
N VAL A 208 -23.25 -12.32 -2.61
CA VAL A 208 -23.27 -13.09 -3.86
C VAL A 208 -24.48 -12.70 -4.71
N ARG A 209 -25.67 -12.61 -4.12
CA ARG A 209 -26.90 -12.24 -4.83
C ARG A 209 -26.78 -10.86 -5.48
N VAL A 210 -26.41 -9.83 -4.72
CA VAL A 210 -26.29 -8.45 -5.22
C VAL A 210 -25.30 -8.37 -6.38
N ARG A 211 -24.11 -8.98 -6.23
CA ARG A 211 -23.11 -9.00 -7.31
C ARG A 211 -23.62 -9.71 -8.56
N SER A 212 -24.35 -10.81 -8.40
CA SER A 212 -24.97 -11.54 -9.52
C SER A 212 -26.08 -10.74 -10.19
N GLU A 213 -26.96 -10.08 -9.42
CA GLU A 213 -28.05 -9.24 -9.95
C GLU A 213 -27.49 -8.05 -10.75
N ARG A 214 -26.32 -7.54 -10.35
CA ARG A 214 -25.61 -6.47 -11.07
C ARG A 214 -24.65 -7.00 -12.13
N LYS A 215 -24.78 -8.29 -12.51
CA LYS A 215 -23.99 -8.96 -13.55
C LYS A 215 -22.49 -8.78 -13.38
N TYR A 216 -22.03 -8.75 -12.14
CA TYR A 216 -20.64 -8.48 -11.77
C TYR A 216 -20.06 -7.17 -12.35
N THR A 217 -20.90 -6.18 -12.63
CA THR A 217 -20.49 -4.87 -13.14
C THR A 217 -20.28 -3.89 -11.98
N CYS A 218 -19.19 -3.12 -12.02
CA CYS A 218 -18.96 -2.03 -11.08
C CYS A 218 -19.93 -0.87 -11.34
N GLU A 219 -20.71 -0.48 -10.35
CA GLU A 219 -21.68 0.63 -10.44
C GLU A 219 -21.04 2.02 -10.29
N GLU A 220 -19.71 2.13 -10.23
CA GLU A 220 -18.98 3.41 -10.23
C GLU A 220 -18.25 3.65 -11.55
N CYS A 221 -17.45 2.69 -12.01
CA CYS A 221 -16.68 2.82 -13.26
C CYS A 221 -17.14 1.89 -14.40
N ALA A 222 -18.30 1.24 -14.25
CA ALA A 222 -18.95 0.43 -15.29
C ALA A 222 -18.16 -0.78 -15.84
N ILE A 223 -17.01 -1.13 -15.28
CA ILE A 223 -16.25 -2.31 -15.73
C ILE A 223 -16.98 -3.61 -15.42
N ASP A 224 -16.86 -4.56 -16.35
CA ASP A 224 -17.29 -5.94 -16.19
C ASP A 224 -16.20 -6.76 -15.47
N LEU A 225 -16.59 -7.47 -14.41
CA LEU A 225 -15.73 -8.36 -13.62
C LEU A 225 -16.30 -9.79 -13.54
N ASN A 226 -17.09 -10.24 -14.51
CA ASN A 226 -17.61 -11.62 -14.56
C ASN A 226 -16.49 -12.68 -14.57
N ASP A 227 -15.36 -12.39 -15.22
CA ASP A 227 -14.15 -13.22 -15.24
C ASP A 227 -13.28 -13.04 -13.99
N HIS A 228 -13.51 -11.98 -13.22
CA HIS A 228 -12.80 -11.67 -11.98
C HIS A 228 -13.75 -11.33 -10.82
N PRO A 229 -14.71 -12.20 -10.46
CA PRO A 229 -15.78 -11.87 -9.51
C PRO A 229 -15.27 -11.54 -8.10
N ARG A 230 -14.05 -11.97 -7.75
CA ARG A 230 -13.37 -11.63 -6.49
C ARG A 230 -13.02 -10.13 -6.38
N LEU A 231 -12.91 -9.42 -7.50
CA LEU A 231 -12.57 -7.99 -7.54
C LEU A 231 -13.79 -7.09 -7.36
N LEU A 232 -15.00 -7.65 -7.33
CA LEU A 232 -16.23 -6.91 -7.09
C LEU A 232 -16.72 -7.17 -5.66
N HIS A 233 -16.90 -6.09 -4.92
CA HIS A 233 -17.38 -6.07 -3.54
C HIS A 233 -18.77 -5.42 -3.48
N VAL A 234 -19.47 -5.61 -2.35
CA VAL A 234 -20.69 -4.86 -2.04
C VAL A 234 -20.37 -3.81 -0.98
N HIS A 235 -20.75 -2.57 -1.26
CA HIS A 235 -20.57 -1.40 -0.42
C HIS A 235 -21.90 -1.00 0.21
N HIS A 236 -21.91 -0.80 1.54
CA HIS A 236 -23.04 -0.21 2.27
C HIS A 236 -22.96 1.32 2.22
N VAL A 237 -23.83 1.95 1.45
CA VAL A 237 -23.79 3.40 1.13
C VAL A 237 -23.91 4.27 2.39
N ASN A 238 -24.78 3.90 3.33
CA ASN A 238 -24.97 4.62 4.59
C ASN A 238 -23.98 4.22 5.70
N GLY A 239 -23.07 3.27 5.42
CA GLY A 239 -22.11 2.72 6.37
C GLY A 239 -22.69 1.78 7.44
N ASN A 240 -24.01 1.57 7.48
CA ASN A 240 -24.65 0.59 8.36
C ASN A 240 -24.63 -0.80 7.70
N LYS A 241 -23.69 -1.63 8.14
CA LYS A 241 -23.48 -3.01 7.65
C LYS A 241 -24.66 -3.98 7.87
N ARG A 242 -25.67 -3.58 8.66
CA ARG A 242 -26.90 -4.36 8.90
C ARG A 242 -28.06 -3.94 8.01
N ASP A 243 -27.98 -2.78 7.38
CA ASP A 243 -29.01 -2.30 6.46
C ASP A 243 -28.77 -2.90 5.08
N ASN A 244 -29.41 -4.04 4.83
CA ASN A 244 -29.30 -4.76 3.57
C ASN A 244 -30.44 -4.40 2.59
N SER A 245 -31.03 -3.21 2.73
CA SER A 245 -31.97 -2.70 1.73
C SER A 245 -31.25 -2.47 0.39
N GLU A 246 -31.93 -2.77 -0.73
CA GLU A 246 -31.35 -2.67 -2.07
C GLU A 246 -30.80 -1.25 -2.35
N SER A 247 -31.49 -0.22 -1.87
CA SER A 247 -31.04 1.18 -1.98
C SER A 247 -29.74 1.49 -1.23
N ASN A 248 -29.35 0.65 -0.27
CA ASN A 248 -28.16 0.83 0.53
C ASN A 248 -26.97 -0.01 0.03
N LEU A 249 -27.16 -0.88 -0.95
CA LEU A 249 -26.13 -1.78 -1.45
C LEU A 249 -25.70 -1.34 -2.85
N ARG A 250 -24.39 -1.14 -3.04
CA ARG A 250 -23.77 -0.92 -4.36
C ARG A 250 -22.70 -1.96 -4.64
N ALA A 251 -22.68 -2.51 -5.85
CA ALA A 251 -21.61 -3.36 -6.33
C ALA A 251 -20.46 -2.49 -6.87
N LEU A 252 -19.29 -2.53 -6.23
CA LEU A 252 -18.13 -1.71 -6.58
C LEU A 252 -16.90 -2.59 -6.81
N CYS A 253 -16.09 -2.29 -7.83
CA CYS A 253 -14.75 -2.89 -7.92
C CYS A 253 -13.93 -2.50 -6.70
N VAL A 254 -12.97 -3.33 -6.30
CA VAL A 254 -12.22 -3.12 -5.05
C VAL A 254 -11.46 -1.77 -5.04
N ASP A 255 -11.01 -1.26 -6.19
CA ASP A 255 -10.41 0.08 -6.28
C ASP A 255 -11.42 1.22 -6.07
N CYS A 256 -12.59 1.17 -6.71
CA CYS A 256 -13.66 2.14 -6.46
C CYS A 256 -14.18 2.05 -5.02
N HIS A 257 -14.22 0.85 -4.45
CA HIS A 257 -14.66 0.63 -3.08
C HIS A 257 -13.65 1.20 -2.07
N ARG A 258 -12.34 0.98 -2.23
CA ARG A 258 -11.32 1.57 -1.33
C ARG A 258 -11.27 3.10 -1.39
N LYS A 259 -11.78 3.70 -2.47
CA LYS A 259 -11.92 5.15 -2.66
C LYS A 259 -13.17 5.73 -1.98
N GLN A 260 -14.11 4.91 -1.52
CA GLN A 260 -15.25 5.37 -0.73
C GLN A 260 -14.81 5.89 0.65
N PRO A 261 -15.54 6.85 1.25
CA PRO A 261 -15.24 7.35 2.59
C PRO A 261 -15.16 6.22 3.61
N LYS A 262 -14.14 6.26 4.48
CA LYS A 262 -13.88 5.24 5.53
C LYS A 262 -13.63 3.83 5.00
N HIS A 263 -13.25 3.64 3.74
CA HIS A 263 -12.89 2.34 3.16
C HIS A 263 -11.42 2.26 2.73
N GLY A 264 -10.58 3.19 3.20
CA GLY A 264 -9.14 3.23 2.91
C GLY A 264 -8.35 2.00 3.40
N TYR A 265 -8.95 1.18 4.25
CA TYR A 265 -8.38 -0.09 4.73
C TYR A 265 -8.55 -1.26 3.74
N LEU A 266 -9.32 -1.12 2.66
CA LEU A 266 -9.47 -2.19 1.66
C LEU A 266 -8.20 -2.31 0.80
N ARG A 267 -7.59 -3.49 0.85
CA ARG A 267 -6.33 -3.79 0.15
C ARG A 267 -6.57 -4.19 -1.29
N VAL A 268 -5.65 -3.78 -2.16
CA VAL A 268 -5.61 -4.11 -3.59
C VAL A 268 -4.17 -4.47 -3.91
N THR A 269 -3.94 -5.57 -4.60
CA THR A 269 -2.60 -5.94 -5.08
C THR A 269 -2.30 -5.21 -6.40
N HIS A 270 -1.04 -5.10 -6.79
CA HIS A 270 -0.69 -4.50 -8.08
C HIS A 270 -1.34 -5.25 -9.26
N ASP A 271 -1.27 -6.59 -9.26
CA ASP A 271 -1.92 -7.43 -10.27
C ASP A 271 -3.44 -7.17 -10.36
N ASP A 272 -4.11 -7.04 -9.22
CA ASP A 272 -5.55 -6.72 -9.18
C ASP A 272 -5.84 -5.33 -9.74
N MET A 273 -4.98 -4.36 -9.43
CA MET A 273 -5.08 -3.00 -9.96
C MET A 273 -4.90 -3.00 -11.48
N ARG A 274 -3.93 -3.75 -12.01
CA ARG A 274 -3.73 -3.90 -13.46
C ARG A 274 -4.92 -4.54 -14.16
N ILE A 275 -5.52 -5.58 -13.58
CA ILE A 275 -6.75 -6.18 -14.11
C ILE A 275 -7.86 -5.11 -14.19
N ILE A 276 -8.08 -4.35 -13.12
CA ILE A 276 -9.08 -3.27 -13.09
C ILE A 276 -8.80 -2.21 -14.14
N THR A 277 -7.55 -1.78 -14.26
CA THR A 277 -7.10 -0.78 -15.25
C THR A 277 -7.30 -1.27 -16.69
N ASN A 278 -6.98 -2.52 -16.98
CA ASN A 278 -7.20 -3.11 -18.30
C ASN A 278 -8.70 -3.20 -18.63
N LYS A 279 -9.55 -3.62 -17.67
CA LYS A 279 -11.01 -3.60 -17.83
C LYS A 279 -11.58 -2.20 -18.07
N ARG A 280 -11.00 -1.16 -17.44
CA ARG A 280 -11.37 0.25 -17.66
C ARG A 280 -11.04 0.69 -19.09
N ARG A 281 -9.91 0.21 -19.63
CA ARG A 281 -9.50 0.50 -21.00
C ARG A 281 -10.41 -0.19 -22.03
N GLU A 282 -10.82 -1.44 -21.79
CA GLU A 282 -11.71 -2.20 -22.70
C GLU A 282 -13.03 -1.46 -23.00
N ILE A 283 -13.58 -0.73 -22.03
CA ILE A 283 -14.82 0.03 -22.19
C ILE A 283 -14.61 1.46 -22.70
N GLY A 284 -13.36 1.86 -22.95
CA GLY A 284 -13.02 3.18 -23.47
C GLY A 284 -13.27 4.34 -22.50
N LEU A 285 -13.11 4.13 -21.18
CA LEU A 285 -13.03 5.26 -20.25
C LEU A 285 -11.94 6.22 -20.74
N PRO A 286 -12.27 7.50 -20.97
CA PRO A 286 -11.62 8.31 -22.00
C PRO A 286 -10.11 8.43 -21.84
N GLU A 287 -9.43 8.19 -22.97
CA GLU A 287 -8.00 8.39 -23.19
C GLU A 287 -7.54 9.85 -22.91
N ARG A 288 -8.49 10.80 -22.77
CA ARG A 288 -8.26 12.21 -22.43
C ARG A 288 -9.40 12.76 -21.55
N GLY A 289 -9.45 12.28 -20.30
CA GLY A 289 -10.33 12.81 -19.26
C GLY A 289 -9.90 14.17 -18.71
N ASP A 290 -10.57 14.69 -17.68
CA ASP A 290 -10.05 15.78 -16.86
C ASP A 290 -9.25 15.23 -15.66
N TRP A 291 -8.71 16.10 -14.81
CA TRP A 291 -8.00 15.65 -13.60
C TRP A 291 -8.89 14.89 -12.61
N THR A 292 -10.20 15.21 -12.57
CA THR A 292 -11.17 14.49 -11.73
C THR A 292 -11.19 13.01 -12.10
N GLU A 293 -11.20 12.73 -13.40
CA GLU A 293 -11.16 11.38 -13.91
C GLU A 293 -9.84 10.68 -13.62
N VAL A 294 -8.69 11.33 -13.84
CA VAL A 294 -7.38 10.79 -13.49
C VAL A 294 -7.35 10.37 -12.01
N HIS A 295 -7.80 11.23 -11.09
CA HIS A 295 -7.90 10.89 -9.66
C HIS A 295 -8.82 9.69 -9.39
N SER A 296 -9.89 9.53 -10.18
CA SER A 296 -10.81 8.41 -10.03
C SER A 296 -10.23 7.07 -10.52
N LEU A 297 -9.36 7.10 -11.53
CA LEU A 297 -8.81 5.90 -12.17
C LEU A 297 -7.44 5.49 -11.61
N VAL A 298 -6.60 6.45 -11.25
CA VAL A 298 -5.22 6.19 -10.81
C VAL A 298 -5.16 5.36 -9.53
N ASP A 299 -4.11 4.57 -9.38
CA ASP A 299 -3.81 3.93 -8.11
C ASP A 299 -3.63 4.98 -6.99
N LYS A 300 -4.24 4.74 -5.83
CA LYS A 300 -4.08 5.61 -4.66
C LYS A 300 -2.63 5.79 -4.22
N ALA A 301 -1.74 4.84 -4.52
CA ALA A 301 -0.31 4.98 -4.26
C ALA A 301 0.33 6.18 -5.01
N LEU A 302 -0.27 6.62 -6.12
CA LEU A 302 0.22 7.71 -6.97
C LEU A 302 -0.53 9.03 -6.76
N ASP A 303 -1.53 9.07 -5.87
CA ASP A 303 -2.40 10.24 -5.67
C ASP A 303 -1.62 11.53 -5.37
N GLY A 304 -0.56 11.43 -4.54
CA GLY A 304 0.33 12.55 -4.24
C GLY A 304 1.08 13.09 -5.46
N LEU A 305 1.49 12.20 -6.38
CA LEU A 305 2.15 12.57 -7.64
C LEU A 305 1.15 13.22 -8.60
N VAL A 306 -0.05 12.67 -8.73
CA VAL A 306 -1.12 13.23 -9.59
C VAL A 306 -1.47 14.64 -9.16
N HIS A 307 -1.70 14.88 -7.86
CA HIS A 307 -1.92 16.24 -7.34
C HIS A 307 -0.76 17.19 -7.67
N PHE A 308 0.48 16.70 -7.63
CA PHE A 308 1.62 17.52 -8.01
C PHE A 308 1.67 17.84 -9.50
N TYR A 309 1.41 16.87 -10.37
CA TYR A 309 1.38 17.10 -11.81
C TYR A 309 0.24 18.03 -12.23
N GLU A 310 -0.92 17.92 -11.59
CA GLU A 310 -2.05 18.84 -11.75
C GLU A 310 -1.65 20.27 -11.38
N GLU A 311 -1.08 20.49 -10.19
CA GLU A 311 -0.63 21.81 -9.76
C GLU A 311 0.46 22.41 -10.66
N LYS A 312 1.32 21.56 -11.22
CA LYS A 312 2.34 21.96 -12.20
C LYS A 312 1.78 22.20 -13.60
N ARG A 313 0.48 21.96 -13.81
CA ARG A 313 -0.23 22.14 -15.09
C ARG A 313 0.41 21.33 -16.20
N LEU A 314 0.80 20.09 -15.90
CA LEU A 314 1.17 19.16 -16.96
C LEU A 314 -0.07 18.87 -17.84
N PRO A 315 0.14 18.40 -19.08
CA PRO A 315 -0.95 17.78 -19.83
C PRO A 315 -1.56 16.64 -19.02
N ILE A 316 -2.82 16.29 -19.28
CA ILE A 316 -3.47 15.16 -18.60
C ILE A 316 -2.76 13.87 -19.03
N PRO A 317 -2.29 13.02 -18.09
CA PRO A 317 -1.70 11.74 -18.41
C PRO A 317 -2.76 10.71 -18.82
N GLU A 318 -2.34 9.73 -19.59
CA GLU A 318 -3.05 8.46 -19.76
C GLU A 318 -2.76 7.56 -18.55
N VAL A 319 -3.80 7.01 -17.93
CA VAL A 319 -3.69 6.12 -16.77
C VAL A 319 -3.66 4.67 -17.26
N GLY A 320 -2.62 3.92 -16.88
CA GLY A 320 -2.45 2.53 -17.31
C GLY A 320 -2.27 2.44 -18.81
N TYR A 321 -1.19 2.99 -19.32
CA TYR A 321 -0.85 3.02 -20.74
C TYR A 321 -0.18 1.73 -21.18
N GLU A 322 -0.68 1.13 -22.25
CA GLU A 322 -0.08 -0.05 -22.87
C GLU A 322 1.16 0.32 -23.66
N LEU A 323 2.33 -0.08 -23.17
CA LEU A 323 3.58 0.17 -23.85
C LEU A 323 3.74 -0.84 -25.01
N VAL A 324 3.53 -0.36 -26.23
CA VAL A 324 3.68 -1.18 -27.44
C VAL A 324 5.08 -1.03 -28.02
N ASN A 325 5.72 -2.16 -28.34
CA ASN A 325 6.95 -2.19 -29.11
C ASN A 325 6.65 -1.83 -30.58
N PRO A 326 7.23 -0.76 -31.13
CA PRO A 326 6.89 -0.28 -32.47
C PRO A 326 7.38 -1.20 -33.60
N GLN A 327 8.33 -2.10 -33.34
CA GLN A 327 8.83 -3.06 -34.32
C GLN A 327 8.00 -4.35 -34.38
N THR A 328 7.52 -4.83 -33.23
CA THR A 328 6.80 -6.11 -33.14
C THR A 328 5.29 -5.95 -32.98
N SER A 329 4.82 -4.74 -32.71
CA SER A 329 3.44 -4.43 -32.31
C SER A 329 2.97 -5.20 -31.06
N ALA A 330 3.88 -5.78 -30.30
CA ALA A 330 3.57 -6.48 -29.06
C ALA A 330 3.51 -5.49 -27.88
N VAL A 331 2.56 -5.68 -26.97
CA VAL A 331 2.57 -5.05 -25.65
C VAL A 331 3.75 -5.61 -24.87
N VAL A 332 4.64 -4.73 -24.41
CA VAL A 332 5.86 -5.08 -23.66
C VAL A 332 5.88 -4.51 -22.25
N GLY A 333 4.81 -3.83 -21.83
CA GLY A 333 4.64 -3.36 -20.47
C GLY A 333 3.39 -2.50 -20.29
N GLU A 334 3.12 -2.11 -19.05
CA GLU A 334 2.03 -1.21 -18.67
C GLU A 334 2.60 -0.08 -17.82
N LEU A 335 2.31 1.18 -18.18
CA LEU A 335 2.81 2.36 -17.46
C LEU A 335 1.66 2.98 -16.69
N GLU A 336 1.80 3.16 -15.37
CA GLU A 336 0.69 3.66 -14.56
C GLU A 336 0.26 5.08 -14.94
N LEU A 337 1.22 5.93 -15.31
CA LEU A 337 0.97 7.26 -15.88
C LEU A 337 1.84 7.45 -17.11
N ALA A 338 1.26 7.87 -18.23
CA ALA A 338 2.00 8.16 -19.45
C ALA A 338 1.60 9.48 -20.09
N TRP A 339 2.58 10.12 -20.71
CA TRP A 339 2.39 11.24 -21.64
C TRP A 339 2.98 10.85 -22.99
N PRO A 340 2.24 10.13 -23.86
CA PRO A 340 2.82 9.54 -25.06
C PRO A 340 3.44 10.57 -26.02
N GLU A 341 2.81 11.74 -26.16
CA GLU A 341 3.34 12.84 -26.99
C GLU A 341 4.75 13.32 -26.53
N ARG A 342 5.05 13.20 -25.23
CA ARG A 342 6.35 13.59 -24.64
C ARG A 342 7.26 12.41 -24.35
N ARG A 343 6.73 11.19 -24.46
CA ARG A 343 7.40 9.93 -24.08
C ARG A 343 7.87 9.96 -22.62
N TRP A 344 7.06 10.54 -21.74
CA TRP A 344 7.28 10.53 -20.29
C TRP A 344 6.37 9.50 -19.64
N ALA A 345 6.86 8.83 -18.60
CA ALA A 345 6.06 7.85 -17.88
C ALA A 345 6.47 7.67 -16.42
N VAL A 346 5.53 7.25 -15.60
CA VAL A 346 5.79 6.69 -14.27
C VAL A 346 5.42 5.22 -14.31
N ALA A 347 6.34 4.36 -13.85
CA ALA A 347 6.16 2.92 -13.76
C ALA A 347 6.36 2.42 -12.32
N ILE A 348 5.52 1.49 -11.86
CA ILE A 348 5.68 0.77 -10.58
C ILE A 348 6.63 -0.42 -10.74
N GLU A 349 6.38 -1.25 -11.76
CA GLU A 349 7.16 -2.47 -12.02
C GLU A 349 8.50 -2.16 -12.69
N GLU A 350 9.54 -2.85 -12.23
CA GLU A 350 10.90 -2.63 -12.72
C GLU A 350 11.04 -3.08 -14.19
N ASP A 351 10.39 -4.18 -14.57
CA ASP A 351 10.41 -4.67 -15.95
C ASP A 351 9.76 -3.67 -16.93
N ASP A 352 8.63 -3.05 -16.53
CA ASP A 352 7.93 -2.04 -17.32
C ASP A 352 8.77 -0.75 -17.45
N LEU A 353 9.45 -0.36 -16.36
CA LEU A 353 10.41 0.76 -16.35
C LEU A 353 11.60 0.50 -17.29
N LEU A 354 12.18 -0.70 -17.26
CA LEU A 354 13.29 -1.07 -18.12
C LEU A 354 12.88 -1.17 -19.59
N ALA A 355 11.71 -1.76 -19.87
CA ALA A 355 11.15 -1.87 -21.22
C ALA A 355 10.89 -0.49 -21.84
N SER A 356 10.27 0.42 -21.09
CA SER A 356 9.99 1.80 -21.56
C SER A 356 11.27 2.58 -21.84
N ARG A 357 12.25 2.52 -20.93
CA ARG A 357 13.58 3.14 -21.13
C ARG A 357 14.29 2.58 -22.36
N LYS A 358 14.26 1.26 -22.56
CA LYS A 358 14.84 0.62 -23.75
C LYS A 358 14.18 1.09 -25.05
N LEU A 359 12.88 1.37 -25.01
CA LEU A 359 12.18 1.94 -26.15
C LEU A 359 12.48 3.43 -26.36
N GLY A 360 13.10 4.12 -25.39
CA GLY A 360 13.50 5.53 -25.46
C GLY A 360 12.54 6.50 -24.76
N TRP A 361 11.75 6.00 -23.80
CA TRP A 361 10.95 6.84 -22.92
C TRP A 361 11.78 7.40 -21.77
N THR A 362 11.49 8.64 -21.36
CA THR A 362 11.91 9.17 -20.06
C THR A 362 10.96 8.64 -19.00
N ALA A 363 11.20 7.40 -18.55
CA ALA A 363 10.39 6.75 -17.54
C ALA A 363 11.06 6.82 -16.16
N LEU A 364 10.26 7.16 -15.15
CA LEU A 364 10.65 7.25 -13.75
C LEU A 364 9.99 6.13 -12.95
N SER A 365 10.71 5.54 -11.99
CA SER A 365 10.06 4.80 -10.91
C SER A 365 9.23 5.74 -10.04
N VAL A 366 8.32 5.20 -9.24
CA VAL A 366 7.56 6.00 -8.25
C VAL A 366 8.51 6.75 -7.31
N GLY A 367 9.58 6.10 -6.85
CA GLY A 367 10.58 6.74 -5.99
C GLY A 367 11.34 7.88 -6.67
N GLU A 368 11.71 7.73 -7.94
CA GLU A 368 12.34 8.80 -8.73
C GLU A 368 11.37 9.97 -8.95
N ALA A 369 10.10 9.68 -9.27
CA ALA A 369 9.05 10.69 -9.43
C ALA A 369 8.81 11.48 -8.12
N LEU A 370 8.77 10.80 -6.97
CA LEU A 370 8.62 11.44 -5.65
C LEU A 370 9.83 12.31 -5.29
N LYS A 371 11.07 11.86 -5.61
CA LYS A 371 12.28 12.68 -5.45
C LYS A 371 12.23 13.94 -6.32
N ASN A 372 11.84 13.80 -7.58
CA ASN A 372 11.64 14.93 -8.49
C ASN A 372 10.60 15.90 -7.95
N MET A 373 9.45 15.41 -7.49
CA MET A 373 8.40 16.19 -6.87
C MET A 373 8.91 16.97 -5.65
N SER A 374 9.67 16.33 -4.76
CA SER A 374 10.30 17.00 -3.60
C SER A 374 11.24 18.13 -4.02
N ALA A 375 11.99 17.92 -5.11
CA ALA A 375 12.84 18.92 -5.76
C ALA A 375 12.07 19.93 -6.65
N GLN A 376 10.74 19.86 -6.68
CA GLN A 376 9.85 20.71 -7.49
C GLN A 376 10.01 20.56 -9.01
N ARG A 377 10.51 19.41 -9.47
CA ARG A 377 10.69 19.01 -10.87
C ARG A 377 9.65 17.97 -11.28
N ALA A 378 9.23 17.98 -12.54
CA ALA A 378 8.21 17.05 -13.03
C ALA A 378 8.84 15.74 -13.54
N PHE A 379 9.82 15.85 -14.44
CA PHE A 379 10.56 14.76 -15.05
C PHE A 379 12.05 15.08 -15.07
#